data_AF-A0A2V8LG88-F1
#
_entry.id   AF-A0A2V8LG88-F1
#
_cell.length_a   1.000
_cell.length_b   1.000
_cell.length_c   1.000
_cell.angle_alpha   90.00
_cell.angle_beta   90.00
_cell.angle_gamma   90.00
#
_symmetry.space_group_name_H-M   'P 1'
#
loop_
_entity.id
_entity.type
_entity.pdbx_description
1 polymer ?
#
loop_
_entity_poly.entity_id
_entity_poly.type
_entity_poly.pdbx_seq_one_letter_code
_entity_poly.pdbx_strand_id
1 'polypeptide(L)'
;MEGYRNSLEHLIEELGRIEIKVRLQISKFRMTGREAPDQFTGLCIKEEEIDSILAQEDPFETERQIESPQVRHLQDGLASLEAVISDRKARSMQAGASLRLERLKQLFQLSPFDVDVLLICLAPEVDLKYEKLYAYLQDNLTKKRPSLDLVVGLLCSSFEQKLMSRQRFVSSAPLIRSHLVTLFADVTERNPPFFAYHVNVDERIADYLFGSD
;
A
#
# COMPACT_ATOMS: atom_id res chain seq x y z
N MET A 1 -17.00 -17.91 13.34
CA MET A 1 -15.64 -18.36 12.96
C MET A 1 -14.79 -18.44 14.22
N GLU A 2 -13.71 -19.21 14.21
CA GLU A 2 -12.76 -19.23 15.33
C GLU A 2 -11.80 -18.03 15.26
N GLY A 3 -11.20 -17.66 16.39
CA GLY A 3 -10.13 -16.66 16.43
C GLY A 3 -8.87 -17.14 15.69
N TYR A 4 -7.82 -16.31 15.71
CA TYR A 4 -6.51 -16.68 15.19
C TYR A 4 -5.76 -17.54 16.21
N ARG A 5 -5.08 -18.58 15.73
CA ARG A 5 -4.28 -19.47 16.58
C ARG A 5 -2.98 -18.81 17.02
N ASN A 6 -2.44 -17.92 16.19
CA ASN A 6 -1.23 -17.17 16.48
C ASN A 6 -1.19 -15.85 15.69
N SER A 7 -0.20 -15.01 16.00
CA SER A 7 -0.03 -13.71 15.34
C SER A 7 0.29 -13.80 13.84
N LEU A 8 0.94 -14.88 13.40
CA LEU A 8 1.32 -15.06 12.00
C LEU A 8 0.10 -15.35 11.13
N GLU A 9 -0.85 -16.14 11.61
CA GLU A 9 -2.12 -16.40 10.92
C GLU A 9 -2.90 -15.11 10.67
N HIS A 10 -2.95 -14.22 11.67
CA HIS A 10 -3.53 -12.89 11.53
C HIS A 10 -2.78 -12.03 10.51
N LEU A 11 -1.44 -12.02 10.57
CA LEU A 11 -0.61 -11.26 9.64
C LEU A 11 -0.81 -11.71 8.19
N ILE A 12 -0.91 -13.02 7.95
CA ILE A 12 -1.13 -13.58 6.61
C ILE A 12 -2.48 -13.11 6.03
N GLU A 13 -3.55 -13.08 6.82
CA GLU A 13 -4.84 -12.59 6.33
C GLU A 13 -4.82 -11.09 6.04
N GLU A 14 -4.16 -10.29 6.89
CA GLU A 14 -3.98 -8.86 6.67
C GLU A 14 -3.14 -8.57 5.41
N LEU A 15 -2.12 -9.39 5.11
CA LEU A 15 -1.39 -9.32 3.84
C LEU A 15 -2.24 -9.78 2.64
N GLY A 16 -3.11 -10.77 2.82
CA GLY A 16 -4.11 -11.16 1.83
C GLY A 16 -5.07 -10.02 1.48
N ARG A 17 -5.43 -9.18 2.46
CA ARG A 17 -6.20 -7.95 2.24
C ARG A 17 -5.42 -6.94 1.39
N ILE A 18 -4.13 -6.75 1.65
CA ILE A 18 -3.26 -5.89 0.82
C ILE A 18 -3.13 -6.41 -0.61
N GLU A 19 -3.01 -7.73 -0.80
CA GLU A 19 -3.00 -8.35 -2.13
C GLU A 19 -4.25 -7.98 -2.95
N ILE A 20 -5.44 -7.98 -2.34
CA ILE A 20 -6.67 -7.57 -3.03
C ILE A 20 -6.61 -6.08 -3.42
N LYS A 21 -6.11 -5.20 -2.54
CA LYS A 21 -5.92 -3.77 -2.85
C LYS A 21 -4.95 -3.57 -4.02
N VAL A 22 -3.84 -4.31 -4.05
CA VAL A 22 -2.88 -4.28 -5.16
C VAL A 22 -3.52 -4.73 -6.47
N ARG A 23 -4.29 -5.83 -6.45
CA ARG A 23 -5.03 -6.31 -7.64
C ARG A 23 -6.05 -5.29 -8.13
N LEU A 24 -6.77 -4.65 -7.22
CA LEU A 24 -7.72 -3.59 -7.54
C LEU A 24 -7.01 -2.44 -8.28
N GLN A 25 -5.86 -2.01 -7.77
CA GLN A 25 -5.08 -0.94 -8.37
C GLN A 25 -4.50 -1.31 -9.74
N ILE A 26 -4.04 -2.55 -9.90
CA ILE A 26 -3.60 -3.05 -11.22
C ILE A 26 -4.76 -3.07 -12.22
N SER A 27 -5.95 -3.51 -11.80
CA SER A 27 -7.14 -3.49 -12.66
C SER A 27 -7.53 -2.07 -13.07
N LYS A 28 -7.50 -1.10 -12.14
CA LYS A 28 -7.70 0.32 -12.44
C LYS A 28 -6.65 0.85 -13.40
N PHE A 29 -5.36 0.57 -13.13
CA PHE A 29 -4.23 1.02 -13.95
C PHE A 29 -4.36 0.56 -15.41
N ARG A 30 -4.69 -0.72 -15.64
CA ARG A 30 -4.89 -1.26 -16.99
C ARG A 30 -6.03 -0.61 -17.76
N MET A 31 -7.06 -0.14 -17.07
CA MET A 31 -8.21 0.54 -17.71
C MET A 31 -7.89 1.97 -18.12
N THR A 32 -6.85 2.58 -17.54
CA THR A 32 -6.37 3.91 -17.96
C THR A 32 -5.56 3.89 -19.27
N GLY A 33 -5.41 2.72 -19.91
CA GLY A 33 -4.72 2.59 -21.19
C GLY A 33 -3.19 2.68 -21.11
N ARG A 34 -2.62 2.77 -19.89
CA ARG A 34 -1.18 2.72 -19.69
C ARG A 34 -0.66 1.30 -19.95
N GLU A 35 0.22 1.17 -20.94
CA GLU A 35 0.89 -0.09 -21.26
C GLU A 35 1.88 -0.49 -20.16
N ALA A 36 2.30 -1.75 -20.16
CA ALA A 36 3.34 -2.21 -19.23
C ALA A 36 4.68 -1.51 -19.55
N PRO A 37 5.49 -1.18 -18.53
CA PRO A 37 6.84 -0.66 -18.76
C PRO A 37 7.64 -1.66 -19.60
N ASP A 38 8.15 -1.21 -20.74
CA ASP A 38 9.13 -1.96 -21.53
C ASP A 38 10.53 -1.84 -20.88
N GLN A 39 11.52 -2.64 -21.29
CA GLN A 39 12.89 -2.50 -20.76
C GLN A 39 13.53 -1.14 -21.07
N PHE A 40 12.90 -0.31 -21.92
CA PHE A 40 13.35 1.01 -22.32
C PHE A 40 12.46 2.18 -21.82
N THR A 41 11.40 1.93 -21.04
CA THR A 41 10.58 3.02 -20.47
C THR A 41 11.41 3.84 -19.48
N GLY A 42 11.47 5.16 -19.71
CA GLY A 42 12.31 6.11 -18.97
C GLY A 42 13.33 6.88 -19.82
N LEU A 43 13.50 6.53 -21.10
CA LEU A 43 14.43 7.21 -22.02
C LEU A 43 13.78 8.29 -22.88
N CYS A 44 12.48 8.16 -23.20
CA CYS A 44 11.68 9.13 -23.96
C CYS A 44 10.22 9.09 -23.49
N ILE A 45 9.58 10.25 -23.34
CA ILE A 45 8.12 10.39 -23.14
C ILE A 45 7.49 10.43 -24.53
N LYS A 46 6.51 9.56 -24.81
CA LYS A 46 5.82 9.52 -26.12
C LYS A 46 4.75 10.60 -26.21
N GLU A 47 4.44 11.10 -27.41
CA GLU A 47 3.36 12.09 -27.59
C GLU A 47 2.00 11.54 -27.16
N GLU A 48 1.73 10.25 -27.42
CA GLU A 48 0.50 9.60 -26.99
C GLU A 48 0.37 9.53 -25.46
N GLU A 49 1.49 9.46 -24.74
CA GLU A 49 1.54 9.51 -23.28
C GLU A 49 1.18 10.91 -22.77
N ILE A 50 1.69 11.97 -23.42
CA ILE A 50 1.37 13.37 -23.10
C ILE A 50 -0.12 13.63 -23.35
N ASP A 51 -0.64 13.21 -24.50
CA ASP A 51 -2.06 13.36 -24.84
C ASP A 51 -2.94 12.60 -23.84
N SER A 52 -2.52 11.42 -23.39
CA SER A 52 -3.23 10.66 -22.35
C SER A 52 -3.23 11.36 -20.99
N ILE A 53 -2.13 12.03 -20.63
CA ILE A 53 -2.03 12.84 -19.40
C ILE A 53 -2.96 14.06 -19.51
N LEU A 54 -2.97 14.75 -20.65
CA LEU A 54 -3.76 15.95 -20.87
C LEU A 54 -5.26 15.67 -21.10
N ALA A 55 -5.61 14.48 -21.60
CA ALA A 55 -7.00 14.05 -21.79
C ALA A 55 -7.72 13.66 -20.48
N GLN A 56 -7.00 13.56 -19.36
CA GLN A 56 -7.64 13.45 -18.05
C GLN A 56 -8.36 14.77 -17.72
N GLU A 57 -9.68 14.80 -17.93
CA GLU A 57 -10.51 16.02 -17.85
C GLU A 57 -10.46 16.72 -16.47
N ASP A 58 -10.06 16.03 -15.39
CA ASP A 58 -9.77 16.64 -14.09
C ASP A 58 -8.59 15.92 -13.38
N PRO A 59 -7.43 16.57 -13.21
CA PRO A 59 -6.29 16.05 -12.45
C PRO A 59 -6.60 15.77 -10.98
N PHE A 60 -7.69 16.33 -10.45
CA PHE A 60 -8.09 16.33 -9.04
C PHE A 60 -9.35 15.48 -8.76
N GLU A 61 -10.04 14.98 -9.78
CA GLU A 61 -11.08 13.93 -9.65
C GLU A 61 -10.55 12.56 -10.12
N THR A 62 -9.36 12.18 -9.68
CA THR A 62 -8.60 11.04 -10.25
C THR A 62 -9.16 9.64 -9.95
N GLU A 63 -10.42 9.51 -9.54
CA GLU A 63 -11.11 8.22 -9.59
C GLU A 63 -12.56 8.45 -10.03
N ARG A 64 -12.77 8.71 -11.34
CA ARG A 64 -14.03 8.27 -11.97
C ARG A 64 -14.25 6.85 -11.48
N GLN A 65 -15.42 6.54 -10.94
CA GLN A 65 -15.77 5.17 -10.55
C GLN A 65 -15.52 4.28 -11.77
N ILE A 66 -14.36 3.62 -11.81
CA ILE A 66 -14.02 2.69 -12.89
C ILE A 66 -14.87 1.46 -12.61
N GLU A 67 -16.11 1.53 -13.08
CA GLU A 67 -17.10 0.48 -12.87
C GLU A 67 -16.87 -0.60 -13.91
N SER A 68 -16.08 -1.60 -13.55
CA SER A 68 -16.03 -2.87 -14.27
C SER A 68 -16.53 -4.00 -13.38
N PRO A 69 -17.10 -5.07 -13.96
CA PRO A 69 -17.50 -6.25 -13.20
C PRO A 69 -16.34 -6.86 -12.40
N GLN A 70 -15.11 -6.79 -12.94
CA GLN A 70 -13.90 -7.28 -12.29
C GLN A 70 -13.51 -6.43 -11.07
N VAL A 71 -13.53 -5.10 -11.22
CA VAL A 71 -13.26 -4.15 -10.11
C VAL A 71 -14.30 -4.34 -9.00
N ARG A 72 -15.58 -4.45 -9.35
CA ARG A 72 -16.66 -4.69 -8.40
C ARG A 72 -16.47 -6.00 -7.62
N HIS A 73 -16.17 -7.10 -8.31
CA HIS A 73 -15.93 -8.38 -7.66
C HIS A 73 -14.74 -8.32 -6.68
N LEU A 74 -13.67 -7.58 -7.01
CA LEU A 74 -12.55 -7.38 -6.10
C LEU A 74 -12.92 -6.50 -4.90
N GLN A 75 -13.74 -5.46 -5.09
CA GLN A 75 -14.25 -4.62 -4.00
C GLN A 75 -15.15 -5.41 -3.04
N ASP A 76 -16.07 -6.21 -3.57
CA ASP A 76 -16.95 -7.07 -2.76
C ASP A 76 -16.12 -8.11 -1.98
N GLY A 77 -15.12 -8.70 -2.63
CA GLY A 77 -14.17 -9.62 -1.99
C GLY A 77 -13.35 -8.95 -0.88
N LEU A 78 -12.89 -7.71 -1.10
CA LEU A 78 -12.17 -6.93 -0.11
C LEU A 78 -13.04 -6.65 1.13
N ALA A 79 -14.26 -6.17 0.92
CA ALA A 79 -15.20 -5.87 1.99
C ALA A 79 -15.56 -7.14 2.80
N SER A 80 -15.75 -8.27 2.10
CA SER A 80 -16.00 -9.56 2.75
C SER A 80 -14.81 -10.00 3.61
N LEU A 81 -13.58 -9.90 3.08
CA LEU A 81 -12.38 -10.27 3.82
C LEU A 81 -12.14 -9.35 5.02
N GLU A 82 -12.36 -8.04 4.88
CA GLU A 82 -12.26 -7.08 5.97
C GLU A 82 -13.23 -7.39 7.12
N ALA A 83 -14.46 -7.80 6.78
CA ALA A 83 -15.44 -8.22 7.78
C ALA A 83 -15.00 -9.49 8.52
N VAL A 84 -14.45 -10.47 7.79
CA VAL A 84 -13.91 -11.71 8.37
C VAL A 84 -12.75 -11.42 9.32
N ILE A 85 -11.77 -10.63 8.87
CA ILE A 85 -10.59 -10.27 9.67
C ILE A 85 -11.02 -9.56 10.95
N SER A 86 -11.93 -8.58 10.84
CA SER A 86 -12.45 -7.83 11.99
C SER A 86 -13.10 -8.74 13.03
N ASP A 87 -13.94 -9.67 12.58
CA ASP A 87 -14.66 -10.63 13.43
C ASP A 87 -13.71 -11.65 14.09
N ARG A 88 -12.76 -12.23 13.33
CA ARG A 88 -11.74 -13.15 13.89
C ARG A 88 -10.82 -12.44 14.87
N LYS A 89 -10.42 -11.20 14.58
CA LYS A 89 -9.63 -10.35 15.47
C LYS A 89 -10.36 -10.10 16.79
N ALA A 90 -11.62 -9.69 16.73
CA ALA A 90 -12.42 -9.42 17.93
C ALA A 90 -12.50 -10.65 18.84
N ARG A 91 -12.74 -11.83 18.28
CA ARG A 91 -12.77 -13.09 19.06
C ARG A 91 -11.41 -13.45 19.64
N SER A 92 -10.32 -13.24 18.88
CA SER A 92 -8.96 -13.48 19.37
C SER A 92 -8.63 -12.63 20.59
N MET A 93 -9.00 -11.35 20.53
CA MET A 93 -8.81 -10.42 21.65
C MET A 93 -9.67 -10.80 22.86
N GLN A 94 -10.93 -11.23 22.66
CA GLN A 94 -11.80 -11.72 23.73
C GLN A 94 -11.26 -12.99 24.40
N ALA A 95 -10.60 -13.85 23.62
CA ALA A 95 -9.93 -15.05 24.11
C ALA A 95 -8.56 -14.78 24.78
N GLY A 96 -8.13 -13.52 24.88
CA GLY A 96 -6.85 -13.14 25.48
C GLY A 96 -5.63 -13.37 24.59
N ALA A 97 -5.81 -13.66 23.29
CA ALA A 97 -4.70 -13.81 22.36
C ALA A 97 -4.03 -12.45 22.09
N SER A 98 -2.71 -12.40 22.20
CA SER A 98 -1.92 -11.21 21.85
C SER A 98 -1.49 -11.27 20.38
N LEU A 99 -2.16 -10.50 19.53
CA LEU A 99 -1.81 -10.34 18.12
C LEU A 99 -0.75 -9.23 17.97
N ARG A 100 0.45 -9.58 17.47
CA ARG A 100 1.59 -8.65 17.37
C ARG A 100 1.26 -7.37 16.59
N LEU A 101 0.56 -7.48 15.46
CA LEU A 101 0.15 -6.33 14.67
C LEU A 101 -0.80 -5.39 15.44
N GLU A 102 -1.75 -5.94 16.18
CA GLU A 102 -2.67 -5.13 16.99
C GLU A 102 -1.98 -4.51 18.20
N ARG A 103 -1.04 -5.24 18.81
CA ARG A 103 -0.18 -4.71 19.86
C ARG A 103 0.66 -3.53 19.35
N LEU A 104 1.26 -3.66 18.16
CA LEU A 104 2.01 -2.58 17.51
C LEU A 104 1.11 -1.36 17.27
N LYS A 105 -0.08 -1.58 16.72
CA LYS A 105 -1.08 -0.56 16.48
C LYS A 105 -1.45 0.20 17.76
N GLN A 106 -1.69 -0.51 18.86
CA GLN A 106 -2.04 0.08 20.14
C GLN A 106 -0.88 0.86 20.77
N LEU A 107 0.33 0.27 20.79
CA LEU A 107 1.52 0.87 21.40
C LEU A 107 1.91 2.19 20.72
N PHE A 108 1.85 2.22 19.39
CA PHE A 108 2.23 3.40 18.61
C PHE A 108 1.04 4.28 18.19
N GLN A 109 -0.17 3.95 18.64
CA GLN A 109 -1.41 4.69 18.32
C GLN A 109 -1.63 4.84 16.81
N LEU A 110 -1.41 3.75 16.08
CA LEU A 110 -1.50 3.72 14.63
C LEU A 110 -2.96 3.75 14.19
N SER A 111 -3.26 4.61 13.22
CA SER A 111 -4.54 4.59 12.52
C SER A 111 -4.63 3.38 11.57
N PRO A 112 -5.83 3.02 11.08
CA PRO A 112 -5.96 1.99 10.05
C PRO A 112 -5.10 2.26 8.81
N PHE A 113 -4.98 3.53 8.41
CA PHE A 113 -4.11 3.94 7.32
C PHE A 113 -2.65 3.61 7.62
N ASP A 114 -2.16 3.93 8.82
CA ASP A 114 -0.77 3.69 9.20
C ASP A 114 -0.43 2.19 9.21
N VAL A 115 -1.38 1.35 9.64
CA VAL A 115 -1.24 -0.12 9.58
C VAL A 115 -1.15 -0.60 8.13
N ASP A 116 -1.97 -0.06 7.24
CA ASP A 116 -1.94 -0.42 5.82
C ASP A 116 -0.63 0.00 5.15
N VAL A 117 -0.09 1.17 5.49
CA VAL A 117 1.25 1.60 5.04
C VAL A 117 2.31 0.58 5.45
N LEU A 118 2.30 0.15 6.72
CA LEU A 118 3.25 -0.85 7.22
C LEU A 118 3.13 -2.18 6.46
N LEU A 119 1.90 -2.67 6.25
CA LEU A 119 1.68 -3.93 5.54
C LEU A 119 2.09 -3.86 4.05
N ILE A 120 1.88 -2.72 3.39
CA ILE A 120 2.38 -2.47 2.02
C ILE A 120 3.91 -2.49 2.00
N CYS A 121 4.57 -1.87 2.99
CA CYS A 121 6.03 -1.88 3.08
C CYS A 121 6.60 -3.28 3.43
N LEU A 122 5.84 -4.07 4.20
CA LEU A 122 6.22 -5.41 4.62
C LEU A 122 6.06 -6.46 3.51
N ALA A 123 5.13 -6.25 2.57
CA ALA A 123 4.82 -7.27 1.56
C ALA A 123 6.04 -7.77 0.76
N PRO A 124 7.00 -6.93 0.29
CA PRO A 124 8.21 -7.39 -0.37
C PRO A 124 9.15 -8.23 0.51
N GLU A 125 9.12 -8.05 1.83
CA GLU A 125 9.89 -8.88 2.78
C GLU A 125 9.29 -10.29 2.90
N VAL A 126 8.00 -10.45 2.58
CA VAL A 126 7.29 -11.74 2.63
C VAL A 126 7.44 -12.50 1.31
N ASP A 127 7.32 -11.80 0.17
CA ASP A 127 7.41 -12.39 -1.15
C ASP A 127 7.92 -11.37 -2.18
N LEU A 128 9.03 -11.68 -2.85
CA LEU A 128 9.64 -10.80 -3.85
C LEU A 128 8.73 -10.55 -5.07
N LYS A 129 7.62 -11.28 -5.26
CA LYS A 129 6.62 -10.93 -6.28
C LYS A 129 6.12 -9.50 -6.12
N TYR A 130 6.03 -8.97 -4.89
CA TYR A 130 5.55 -7.61 -4.65
C TYR A 130 6.52 -6.56 -5.19
N GLU A 131 7.82 -6.83 -5.25
CA GLU A 131 8.78 -5.94 -5.92
C GLU A 131 8.38 -5.71 -7.39
N LYS A 132 8.00 -6.79 -8.08
CA LYS A 132 7.58 -6.72 -9.49
C LYS A 132 6.23 -6.02 -9.66
N LEU A 133 5.30 -6.25 -8.74
CA LEU A 133 3.99 -5.58 -8.76
C LEU A 133 4.12 -4.08 -8.50
N TYR A 134 4.98 -3.67 -7.56
CA TYR A 134 5.25 -2.27 -7.27
C TYR A 134 6.02 -1.58 -8.38
N ALA A 135 7.00 -2.25 -8.97
CA ALA A 135 7.68 -1.77 -10.16
C ALA A 135 6.71 -1.54 -11.33
N TYR A 136 5.79 -2.49 -11.58
CA TYR A 136 4.76 -2.38 -12.60
C TYR A 136 3.82 -1.19 -12.35
N LEU A 137 3.33 -1.03 -11.12
CA LEU A 137 2.42 0.07 -10.75
C LEU A 137 3.11 1.45 -10.75
N GLN A 138 4.43 1.49 -10.62
CA GLN A 138 5.23 2.73 -10.67
C GLN A 138 5.85 2.98 -12.05
N ASP A 139 5.51 2.16 -13.03
CA ASP A 139 6.04 2.22 -14.40
C ASP A 139 7.58 2.23 -14.46
N ASN A 140 8.23 1.55 -13.52
CA ASN A 140 9.69 1.55 -13.44
C ASN A 140 10.22 0.26 -12.79
N LEU A 141 10.92 -0.54 -13.60
CA LEU A 141 11.47 -1.84 -13.19
C LEU A 141 12.59 -1.77 -12.15
N THR A 142 13.22 -0.61 -11.94
CA THR A 142 14.25 -0.43 -10.91
C THR A 142 13.65 -0.12 -9.53
N LYS A 143 12.38 0.33 -9.48
CA LYS A 143 11.69 0.75 -8.25
C LYS A 143 11.00 -0.44 -7.56
N LYS A 144 11.77 -1.12 -6.70
CA LYS A 144 11.31 -2.31 -5.96
C LYS A 144 10.54 -2.02 -4.67
N ARG A 145 10.69 -0.82 -4.13
CA ARG A 145 10.00 -0.35 -2.92
C ARG A 145 8.81 0.53 -3.29
N PRO A 146 7.76 0.57 -2.47
CA PRO A 146 6.61 1.43 -2.74
C PRO A 146 6.99 2.92 -2.57
N SER A 147 6.66 3.75 -3.56
CA SER A 147 6.62 5.21 -3.38
C SER A 147 5.41 5.62 -2.55
N LEU A 148 5.48 6.82 -1.96
CA LEU A 148 4.32 7.42 -1.32
C LEU A 148 3.16 7.62 -2.29
N ASP A 149 3.43 7.91 -3.57
CA ASP A 149 2.39 7.97 -4.60
C ASP A 149 1.65 6.64 -4.74
N LEU A 150 2.39 5.52 -4.84
CA LEU A 150 1.80 4.18 -4.92
C LEU A 150 1.00 3.83 -3.65
N VAL A 151 1.56 4.10 -2.47
CA VAL A 151 0.88 3.82 -1.19
C VAL A 151 -0.45 4.56 -1.13
N VAL A 152 -0.45 5.83 -1.50
CA VAL A 152 -1.65 6.65 -1.46
C VAL A 152 -2.64 6.27 -2.56
N GLY A 153 -2.17 5.89 -3.74
CA GLY A 153 -3.02 5.32 -4.80
C GLY A 153 -3.68 4.00 -4.41
N LEU A 154 -3.07 3.21 -3.52
CA LEU A 154 -3.67 1.98 -2.99
C LEU A 154 -4.70 2.22 -1.88
N LEU A 155 -4.55 3.31 -1.12
CA LEU A 155 -5.28 3.52 0.13
C LEU A 155 -6.32 4.65 0.10
N CYS A 156 -6.18 5.60 -0.81
CA CYS A 156 -7.08 6.75 -0.92
C CYS A 156 -7.96 6.61 -2.16
N SER A 157 -9.23 6.96 -1.99
CA SER A 157 -10.24 6.91 -3.07
C SER A 157 -10.56 8.28 -3.65
N SER A 158 -9.86 9.33 -3.19
CA SER A 158 -10.04 10.70 -3.69
C SER A 158 -8.75 11.51 -3.58
N PHE A 159 -8.65 12.56 -4.40
CA PHE A 159 -7.53 13.49 -4.35
C PHE A 159 -7.43 14.21 -3.00
N GLU A 160 -8.57 14.57 -2.40
CA GLU A 160 -8.60 15.18 -1.06
C GLU A 160 -7.98 14.24 -0.02
N GLN A 161 -8.35 12.96 -0.01
CA GLN A 161 -7.75 11.97 0.88
C GLN A 161 -6.25 11.83 0.61
N LYS A 162 -5.83 11.84 -0.66
CA LYS A 162 -4.42 11.83 -1.04
C LYS A 162 -3.66 13.02 -0.46
N LEU A 163 -4.21 14.22 -0.54
CA LEU A 163 -3.57 15.41 0.04
C LEU A 163 -3.52 15.34 1.58
N MET A 164 -4.60 14.89 2.21
CA MET A 164 -4.68 14.72 3.66
C MET A 164 -3.75 13.63 4.17
N SER A 165 -3.39 12.64 3.35
CA SER A 165 -2.46 11.57 3.72
C SER A 165 -1.05 12.09 4.04
N ARG A 166 -0.66 13.26 3.52
CA ARG A 166 0.67 13.85 3.77
C ARG A 166 0.97 14.01 5.26
N GLN A 167 -0.05 14.32 6.06
CA GLN A 167 0.08 14.47 7.51
C GLN A 167 0.48 13.17 8.23
N ARG A 168 0.35 12.00 7.58
CA ARG A 168 0.75 10.69 8.12
C ARG A 168 2.25 10.40 7.98
N PHE A 169 2.94 11.22 7.20
CA PHE A 169 4.35 11.02 6.85
C PHE A 169 5.24 12.21 7.24
N VAL A 170 4.72 13.17 8.02
CA VAL A 170 5.55 14.22 8.62
C VAL A 170 6.36 13.67 9.80
N SER A 171 7.42 14.35 10.20
CA SER A 171 8.32 13.90 11.28
C SER A 171 7.64 13.67 12.63
N SER A 172 6.53 14.35 12.91
CA SER A 172 5.73 14.16 14.13
C SER A 172 4.73 13.02 14.05
N ALA A 173 4.48 12.47 12.85
CA ALA A 173 3.51 11.39 12.66
C ALA A 173 4.01 10.07 13.28
N PRO A 174 3.12 9.21 13.79
CA PRO A 174 3.51 8.00 14.52
C PRO A 174 4.48 7.08 13.76
N LEU A 175 4.23 6.91 12.45
CA LEU A 175 5.04 6.09 11.54
C LEU A 175 6.51 6.54 11.48
N ILE A 176 6.73 7.84 11.37
CA ILE A 176 8.06 8.43 11.22
C ILE A 176 8.72 8.64 12.57
N ARG A 177 8.02 9.26 13.52
CA ARG A 177 8.53 9.59 14.86
C ARG A 177 9.02 8.35 15.61
N SER A 178 8.35 7.23 15.41
CA SER A 178 8.66 5.98 16.11
C SER A 178 9.56 5.05 15.29
N HIS A 179 10.08 5.52 14.14
CA HIS A 179 10.93 4.76 13.22
C HIS A 179 10.31 3.42 12.82
N LEU A 180 9.00 3.38 12.56
CA LEU A 180 8.35 2.18 12.06
C LEU A 180 8.56 2.02 10.56
N VAL A 181 8.64 3.16 9.87
CA VAL A 181 9.03 3.25 8.47
C VAL A 181 10.07 4.34 8.29
N THR A 182 10.86 4.21 7.23
CA THR A 182 11.84 5.22 6.81
C THR A 182 11.50 5.70 5.41
N LEU A 183 11.57 7.02 5.21
CA LEU A 183 11.44 7.66 3.90
C LEU A 183 12.82 7.90 3.30
N PHE A 184 12.98 7.58 2.02
CA PHE A 184 14.22 7.82 1.30
C PHE A 184 13.95 8.21 -0.15
N ALA A 185 14.84 9.04 -0.70
CA ALA A 185 14.83 9.42 -2.11
C ALA A 185 15.65 8.42 -2.92
N ASP A 186 15.42 8.38 -4.23
CA ASP A 186 16.36 7.72 -5.14
C ASP A 186 17.71 8.47 -5.13
N VAL A 187 18.81 7.75 -5.29
CA VAL A 187 20.18 8.29 -5.20
C VAL A 187 20.43 9.36 -6.28
N THR A 188 19.71 9.27 -7.38
CA THR A 188 19.78 10.19 -8.53
C THR A 188 19.07 11.52 -8.27
N GLU A 189 18.16 11.60 -7.29
CA GLU A 189 17.30 12.75 -7.04
C GLU A 189 17.60 13.39 -5.67
N ARG A 190 18.25 14.57 -5.67
CA ARG A 190 18.63 15.27 -4.42
C ARG A 190 17.45 15.87 -3.65
N ASN A 191 16.36 16.20 -4.32
CA ASN A 191 15.18 16.81 -3.70
C ASN A 191 13.92 16.46 -4.50
N PRO A 192 13.47 15.20 -4.44
CA PRO A 192 12.31 14.77 -5.18
C PRO A 192 11.02 15.42 -4.62
N PRO A 193 9.95 15.52 -5.43
CA PRO A 193 8.62 15.83 -4.93
C PRO A 193 8.21 14.88 -3.80
N PHE A 194 7.37 15.36 -2.87
CA PHE A 194 7.00 14.59 -1.68
C PHE A 194 6.49 13.17 -1.97
N PHE A 195 5.65 12.99 -2.99
CA PHE A 195 5.10 11.66 -3.32
C PHE A 195 6.09 10.74 -4.05
N ALA A 196 7.23 11.27 -4.53
CA ALA A 196 8.28 10.48 -5.16
C ALA A 196 9.27 9.85 -4.14
N TYR A 197 9.15 10.19 -2.85
CA TYR A 197 9.86 9.47 -1.80
C TYR A 197 9.37 8.02 -1.73
N HIS A 198 10.30 7.10 -1.52
CA HIS A 198 10.03 5.70 -1.23
C HIS A 198 9.91 5.50 0.28
N VAL A 199 9.15 4.48 0.65
CA VAL A 199 8.96 4.10 2.05
C VAL A 199 9.35 2.64 2.25
N ASN A 200 10.05 2.37 3.35
CA ASN A 200 10.40 1.02 3.75
C ASN A 200 10.07 0.80 5.23
N VAL A 201 9.72 -0.43 5.59
CA VAL A 201 9.55 -0.83 6.99
C VAL A 201 10.92 -0.98 7.65
N ASP A 202 11.03 -0.62 8.93
CA ASP A 202 12.25 -0.87 9.72
C ASP A 202 12.39 -2.38 10.00
N GLU A 203 13.61 -2.91 9.84
CA GLU A 203 13.92 -4.34 9.99
C GLU A 203 13.44 -4.90 11.32
N ARG A 204 13.59 -4.13 12.42
CA ARG A 204 13.17 -4.56 13.76
C ARG A 204 11.65 -4.76 13.85
N ILE A 205 10.90 -3.97 13.09
CA ILE A 205 9.44 -4.08 13.03
C ILE A 205 9.03 -5.27 12.17
N ALA A 206 9.74 -5.53 11.08
CA ALA A 206 9.53 -6.74 10.30
C ALA A 206 9.82 -8.01 11.13
N ASP A 207 10.97 -8.08 11.80
CA ASP A 207 11.35 -9.19 12.68
C ASP A 207 10.34 -9.42 13.81
N TYR A 208 9.91 -8.34 14.45
CA TYR A 208 8.85 -8.41 15.45
C TYR A 208 7.57 -9.00 14.87
N LEU A 209 7.09 -8.53 13.72
CA LEU A 209 5.85 -9.02 13.11
C LEU A 209 5.96 -10.50 12.68
N PHE A 210 7.13 -10.93 12.21
CA PHE A 210 7.41 -12.34 11.88
C PHE A 210 7.64 -13.21 13.11
N GLY A 211 7.96 -12.60 14.25
CA GLY A 211 8.17 -13.27 15.52
C GLY A 211 9.57 -13.82 15.72
N SER A 212 10.54 -13.17 15.08
CA SER A 212 11.98 -13.45 15.17
C SER A 212 12.69 -12.55 16.20
N ASP A 213 11.92 -11.86 17.06
CA ASP A 213 12.39 -10.91 18.07
C ASP A 213 13.11 -11.55 19.27
#